data_AF-A0A2D4K9H9-F1
#
_entry.id   AF-A0A2D4K9H9-F1
#
_cell.length_a   1.000
_cell.length_b   1.000
_cell.length_c   1.000
_cell.angle_alpha   90.00
_cell.angle_beta   90.00
_cell.angle_gamma   90.00
#
_symmetry.space_group_name_H-M   'P 1'
#
loop_
_entity.id
_entity.type
_entity.pdbx_description
1 polymer ?
#
loop_
_entity_poly.entity_id
_entity_poly.type
_entity_poly.pdbx_seq_one_letter_code
_entity_poly.pdbx_strand_id
1 'polypeptide(L)'
;KHYCATFGVFPVCITYCLVFSLSIALIFHSFQSLAVREFLCLDDPPGPFDSLEESRAFCETLEETNYRLQKELNEKQKEVETLKKLLNEKELYINEMEKRLGDLNLVETKHCKLSGEGSECSGEVESSATEADQRTLEEDSR
;
A
#
# COMPACT_ATOMS: atom_id res chain seq x y z
N LYS A 1 13.11 -63.41 -64.92
CA LYS A 1 12.85 -63.04 -63.50
C LYS A 1 13.41 -61.64 -63.19
N HIS A 2 12.94 -60.54 -63.82
CA HIS A 2 13.43 -59.19 -63.47
C HIS A 2 12.38 -58.07 -63.72
N TYR A 3 11.10 -58.33 -63.45
CA TYR A 3 10.02 -57.34 -63.58
C TYR A 3 9.22 -57.18 -62.27
N CYS A 4 9.88 -57.17 -61.11
CA CYS A 4 9.16 -57.09 -59.83
C CYS A 4 9.73 -56.08 -58.80
N ALA A 5 10.84 -55.39 -59.07
CA ALA A 5 11.48 -54.53 -58.06
C ALA A 5 11.14 -53.03 -58.19
N THR A 6 10.72 -52.56 -59.37
CA THR A 6 10.47 -51.13 -59.63
C THR A 6 9.02 -50.69 -59.40
N PHE A 7 8.07 -51.62 -59.41
CA PHE A 7 6.64 -51.30 -59.25
C PHE A 7 6.26 -50.96 -57.79
N GLY A 8 7.08 -51.36 -56.81
CA GLY A 8 6.83 -51.10 -55.38
C GLY A 8 7.44 -49.80 -54.85
N VAL A 9 8.49 -49.26 -55.47
CA VAL A 9 9.19 -48.05 -54.99
C VAL A 9 8.46 -46.77 -55.42
N PHE A 10 7.91 -46.77 -56.63
CA PHE A 10 7.16 -45.64 -57.18
C PHE A 10 5.91 -45.26 -56.35
N PRO A 11 5.02 -46.21 -55.96
CA PRO A 11 3.88 -45.87 -55.12
C PRO A 11 4.29 -45.42 -53.72
N VAL A 12 5.38 -45.98 -53.17
CA VAL A 12 5.88 -45.59 -51.84
C VAL A 12 6.40 -44.15 -51.85
N CYS A 13 7.20 -43.76 -52.84
CA CYS A 13 7.65 -42.37 -53.01
C CYS A 13 6.48 -41.40 -53.17
N ILE A 14 5.47 -41.76 -53.95
CA ILE A 14 4.27 -40.94 -54.12
C ILE A 14 3.52 -40.78 -52.78
N THR A 15 3.37 -41.87 -52.01
CA THR A 15 2.70 -41.79 -50.70
C THR A 15 3.44 -40.90 -49.72
N TYR A 16 4.78 -40.97 -49.66
CA TYR A 16 5.58 -40.09 -48.81
C TYR A 16 5.45 -38.62 -49.22
N CYS A 17 5.51 -38.32 -50.52
CA CYS A 17 5.31 -36.97 -51.03
C CYS A 17 3.92 -36.42 -50.66
N LEU A 18 2.87 -37.22 -50.82
CA LEU A 18 1.50 -36.83 -50.48
C LEU A 18 1.34 -36.59 -48.97
N VAL A 19 1.85 -37.48 -48.13
CA VAL A 19 1.80 -37.34 -46.66
C VAL A 19 2.56 -36.10 -46.20
N PHE A 20 3.74 -35.84 -46.77
CA PHE A 20 4.55 -34.67 -46.44
C PHE A 20 3.83 -33.37 -46.84
N SER A 21 3.27 -33.31 -48.05
CA SER A 21 2.49 -32.15 -48.52
C SER A 21 1.22 -31.92 -47.69
N LEU A 22 0.49 -32.99 -47.33
CA LEU A 22 -0.68 -32.92 -46.45
C LEU A 22 -0.30 -32.45 -45.04
N SER A 23 0.82 -32.93 -44.50
CA SER A 23 1.34 -32.51 -43.20
C SER A 23 1.71 -31.04 -43.21
N ILE A 24 2.44 -30.57 -44.23
CA ILE A 24 2.76 -29.14 -44.39
C ILE A 24 1.49 -28.31 -44.52
N ALA A 25 0.51 -28.74 -45.31
CA ALA A 25 -0.75 -28.02 -45.48
C ALA A 25 -1.56 -27.94 -44.18
N LEU A 26 -1.62 -29.03 -43.40
CA LEU A 26 -2.28 -29.05 -42.09
C LEU A 26 -1.56 -28.15 -41.08
N ILE A 27 -0.24 -28.21 -41.05
CA ILE A 27 0.58 -27.32 -40.22
C ILE A 27 0.33 -25.87 -40.61
N PHE A 28 0.42 -25.54 -41.90
CA PHE A 28 0.16 -24.19 -42.41
C PHE A 28 -1.27 -23.72 -42.11
N HIS A 29 -2.27 -24.59 -42.25
CA HIS A 29 -3.66 -24.28 -41.91
C HIS A 29 -3.83 -24.04 -40.39
N SER A 30 -3.16 -24.83 -39.55
CA SER A 30 -3.18 -24.64 -38.10
C SER A 30 -2.59 -23.29 -37.70
N PHE A 31 -1.54 -22.84 -38.40
CA PHE A 31 -0.93 -21.53 -38.22
C PHE A 31 -1.71 -20.37 -38.83
N GLN A 32 -2.78 -20.63 -39.60
CA GLN A 32 -3.70 -19.59 -40.08
C GLN A 32 -4.87 -19.34 -39.12
N SER A 33 -5.09 -20.22 -38.13
CA SER A 33 -6.12 -20.01 -37.12
C SER A 33 -5.78 -18.81 -36.25
N LEU A 34 -6.74 -17.91 -36.06
CA LEU A 34 -6.59 -16.71 -35.23
C LEU A 34 -6.14 -17.08 -33.81
N ALA A 35 -6.73 -18.10 -33.20
CA ALA A 35 -6.40 -18.54 -31.84
C ALA A 35 -4.94 -19.02 -31.70
N VAL A 36 -4.39 -19.67 -32.73
CA VAL A 36 -2.99 -20.15 -32.71
C VAL A 36 -2.02 -19.01 -32.97
N ARG A 37 -2.37 -18.09 -33.88
CA ARG A 37 -1.58 -16.89 -34.18
C ARG A 37 -1.51 -15.95 -32.97
N GLU A 38 -2.61 -15.80 -32.25
CA GLU A 38 -2.70 -14.98 -31.03
C GLU A 38 -1.96 -15.62 -29.86
N PHE A 39 -2.14 -16.93 -29.63
CA PHE A 39 -1.42 -17.64 -28.55
C PHE A 39 0.10 -17.61 -28.72
N LEU A 40 0.59 -17.69 -29.95
CA LEU A 40 2.03 -17.67 -30.28
C LEU A 40 2.56 -16.26 -30.58
N CYS A 41 1.72 -15.23 -30.53
CA CYS A 41 2.05 -13.86 -30.93
C CYS A 41 2.69 -13.77 -32.33
N LEU A 42 2.21 -14.54 -33.32
CA LEU A 42 2.82 -14.57 -34.67
C LEU A 42 2.63 -13.28 -35.47
N ASP A 43 1.61 -12.50 -35.13
CA ASP A 43 1.33 -11.21 -35.77
C ASP A 43 2.09 -10.05 -35.14
N ASP A 44 2.45 -10.18 -33.86
CA ASP A 44 3.21 -9.19 -33.10
C ASP A 44 4.18 -9.91 -32.15
N PRO A 45 5.23 -10.56 -32.69
CA PRO A 45 6.13 -11.36 -31.88
C PRO A 45 6.90 -10.43 -30.95
N PRO A 46 6.98 -10.75 -29.64
CA PRO A 46 7.75 -9.92 -28.73
C PRO A 46 9.18 -9.83 -29.23
N GLY A 47 9.70 -8.61 -29.28
CA GLY A 47 11.09 -8.35 -29.58
C GLY A 47 12.00 -9.13 -28.62
N PRO A 48 13.19 -9.55 -29.06
CA PRO A 48 14.15 -10.28 -28.22
C PRO A 48 14.53 -9.56 -26.90
N PHE A 49 14.18 -8.29 -26.78
CA PHE A 49 14.49 -7.43 -25.65
C PHE A 49 13.24 -6.89 -24.94
N ASP A 50 12.02 -7.20 -25.38
CA ASP A 50 10.80 -6.61 -24.82
C ASP A 50 10.61 -7.01 -23.35
N SER A 51 10.96 -8.25 -22.98
CA SER A 51 10.95 -8.68 -21.58
C SER A 51 12.01 -7.98 -20.72
N LEU A 52 13.14 -7.59 -21.32
CA LEU A 52 14.18 -6.85 -20.62
C LEU A 52 13.76 -5.40 -20.44
N GLU A 53 13.17 -4.79 -21.45
CA GLU A 53 12.66 -3.43 -21.40
C GLU A 53 11.50 -3.31 -20.40
N GLU A 54 10.60 -4.30 -20.36
CA GLU A 54 9.56 -4.41 -19.34
C GLU A 54 10.17 -4.49 -17.92
N SER A 55 11.21 -5.32 -17.75
CA SER A 55 11.88 -5.42 -16.45
C SER A 55 12.58 -4.12 -16.04
N ARG A 56 13.11 -3.33 -17.00
CA ARG A 56 13.70 -2.01 -16.72
C ARG A 56 12.63 -1.01 -16.29
N ALA A 57 11.52 -0.92 -17.02
CA ALA A 57 10.41 -0.05 -16.67
C ALA A 57 9.84 -0.37 -15.27
N PHE A 58 9.80 -1.67 -14.92
CA PHE A 58 9.39 -2.09 -13.57
C PHE A 58 10.39 -1.65 -12.49
N CYS A 59 11.70 -1.82 -12.73
CA CYS A 59 12.74 -1.36 -11.82
C CYS A 59 12.71 0.16 -11.63
N GLU A 60 12.55 0.93 -12.70
CA GLU A 60 12.42 2.40 -12.63
C GLU A 60 11.22 2.82 -11.76
N THR A 61 10.08 2.13 -11.92
CA THR A 61 8.88 2.38 -11.09
C THR A 61 9.13 2.07 -9.61
N LEU A 62 9.87 0.99 -9.31
CA LEU A 62 10.25 0.65 -7.95
C LEU A 62 11.22 1.68 -7.34
N GLU A 63 12.20 2.15 -8.11
CA GLU A 63 13.14 3.18 -7.70
C GLU A 63 12.43 4.51 -7.41
N GLU A 64 11.50 4.92 -8.28
CA GLU A 64 10.66 6.11 -8.07
C GLU A 64 9.80 5.97 -6.81
N THR A 65 9.13 4.82 -6.64
CA THR A 65 8.29 4.54 -5.48
C THR A 65 9.11 4.56 -4.18
N ASN A 66 10.30 3.96 -4.20
CA ASN A 66 11.21 3.95 -3.07
C ASN A 66 11.63 5.38 -2.69
N TYR A 67 12.04 6.18 -3.67
CA TYR A 67 12.40 7.58 -3.46
C TYR A 67 11.25 8.38 -2.83
N ARG A 68 10.03 8.24 -3.36
CA ARG A 68 8.83 8.91 -2.80
C ARG A 68 8.59 8.51 -1.34
N LEU A 69 8.62 7.20 -1.05
CA LEU A 69 8.41 6.69 0.31
C LEU A 69 9.48 7.18 1.29
N GLN A 70 10.76 7.19 0.88
CA GLN A 70 11.83 7.73 1.71
C GLN A 70 11.65 9.22 1.99
N LYS A 71 11.21 9.99 1.00
CA LYS A 71 10.92 11.42 1.17
C LYS A 71 9.78 11.64 2.18
N GLU A 72 8.66 10.95 1.99
CA GLU A 72 7.50 11.04 2.90
C GLU A 72 7.86 10.62 4.32
N LEU A 73 8.62 9.53 4.48
CA LEU A 73 9.10 9.06 5.77
C LEU A 73 9.94 10.13 6.48
N ASN A 74 10.87 10.77 5.75
CA ASN A 74 11.72 11.82 6.30
C ASN A 74 10.92 13.08 6.67
N GLU A 75 9.93 13.47 5.87
CA GLU A 75 9.04 14.59 6.18
C GLU A 75 8.20 14.32 7.43
N LYS A 76 7.63 13.12 7.53
CA LYS A 76 6.85 12.70 8.70
C LYS A 76 7.71 12.59 9.95
N GLN A 77 8.94 12.12 9.83
CA GLN A 77 9.88 12.07 10.94
C GLN A 77 10.20 13.48 11.49
N LYS A 78 10.41 14.46 10.61
CA LYS A 78 10.61 15.87 11.01
C LYS A 78 9.38 16.46 11.70
N GLU A 79 8.18 16.13 11.21
CA GLU A 79 6.91 16.54 11.81
C GLU A 79 6.78 15.97 13.24
N VAL A 80 7.05 14.68 13.41
CA VAL A 80 7.05 14.00 14.71
C VAL A 80 8.07 14.61 15.67
N GLU A 81 9.28 14.91 15.22
CA GLU A 81 10.31 15.55 16.04
C GLU A 81 9.88 16.95 16.50
N THR A 82 9.27 17.73 15.59
CA THR A 82 8.75 19.06 15.90
C THR A 82 7.63 18.99 16.94
N LEU A 83 6.70 18.05 16.77
CA LEU A 83 5.60 17.82 17.72
C LEU A 83 6.11 17.36 19.08
N LYS A 84 7.10 16.45 19.13
CA LYS A 84 7.72 16.00 20.38
C LYS A 84 8.39 17.16 21.11
N LYS A 85 9.09 18.04 20.39
CA LYS A 85 9.71 19.24 20.97
C LYS A 85 8.66 20.16 21.57
N LEU A 86 7.61 20.48 20.82
CA LEU A 86 6.52 21.33 21.29
C LEU A 86 5.81 20.72 22.51
N LEU A 87 5.58 19.42 22.50
CA LEU A 87 4.96 18.71 23.63
C LEU A 87 5.82 18.84 24.89
N ASN A 88 7.13 18.62 24.78
CA ASN A 88 8.06 18.77 25.90
C ASN A 88 8.08 20.21 26.43
N GLU A 89 8.11 21.21 25.55
CA GLU A 89 8.02 22.63 25.95
C GLU A 89 6.72 22.93 26.74
N LYS A 90 5.58 22.37 26.31
CA LYS A 90 4.30 22.52 27.00
C LYS A 90 4.27 21.79 28.34
N GLU A 91 4.83 20.60 28.41
CA GLU A 91 4.93 19.82 29.65
C GLU A 91 5.81 20.53 30.69
N LEU A 92 6.93 21.11 30.27
CA LEU A 92 7.76 21.96 31.15
C LEU A 92 6.99 23.18 31.67
N TYR A 93 6.23 23.85 30.80
CA TYR A 93 5.41 25.00 31.19
C TYR A 93 4.32 24.62 32.19
N ILE A 94 3.62 23.51 31.96
CA ILE A 94 2.59 22.99 32.88
C ILE A 94 3.23 22.69 34.24
N ASN A 95 4.33 21.94 34.27
CA ASN A 95 5.06 21.61 35.50
C ASN A 95 5.49 22.86 36.28
N GLU A 96 5.96 23.92 35.59
CA GLU A 96 6.31 25.18 36.23
C GLU A 96 5.09 25.86 36.85
N MET A 97 3.96 25.90 36.14
CA MET A 97 2.72 26.49 36.66
C MET A 97 2.17 25.69 37.84
N GLU A 98 2.18 24.36 37.77
CA GLU A 98 1.77 23.47 38.87
C GLU A 98 2.64 23.67 40.11
N LYS A 99 3.95 23.81 39.94
CA LYS A 99 4.87 24.12 41.04
C LYS A 99 4.51 25.46 41.70
N ARG A 100 4.31 26.51 40.89
CA ARG A 100 3.93 27.84 41.41
C ARG A 100 2.59 27.80 42.14
N LEU A 101 1.62 27.04 41.64
CA LEU A 101 0.32 26.86 42.29
C LEU A 101 0.46 26.09 43.62
N GLY A 102 1.30 25.05 43.66
CA GLY A 102 1.63 24.33 44.89
C GLY A 102 2.28 25.23 45.95
N ASP A 103 3.23 26.08 45.53
CA ASP A 103 3.89 27.04 46.41
C ASP A 103 2.90 28.07 46.99
N LEU A 104 1.97 28.58 46.17
CA LEU A 104 0.91 29.51 46.61
C LEU A 104 -0.03 28.86 47.64
N ASN A 105 -0.52 27.63 47.40
CA ASN A 105 -1.37 26.89 48.33
C ASN A 105 -0.67 26.64 49.68
N LEU A 106 0.64 26.40 49.67
CA LEU A 106 1.43 26.23 50.90
C LEU A 106 1.57 27.53 51.70
N VAL A 107 1.66 28.67 51.02
CA VAL A 107 1.71 30.01 51.66
C VAL A 107 0.35 30.39 52.25
N GLU A 108 -0.75 30.11 51.54
CA GLU A 108 -2.12 30.34 52.03
C GLU A 108 -2.43 29.49 53.29
N THR A 109 -1.97 28.23 53.30
CA THR A 109 -2.08 27.34 54.47
C THR A 109 -1.29 27.84 55.68
N LYS A 110 -0.18 28.55 55.48
CA LYS A 110 0.62 29.15 56.56
C LYS A 110 0.03 30.45 57.10
N HIS A 111 -0.64 31.24 56.25
CA HIS A 111 -1.30 32.48 56.67
C HIS A 111 -2.64 32.23 57.39
N CYS A 112 -3.37 31.15 57.03
CA CYS A 112 -4.61 30.78 57.72
C CYS A 112 -4.41 30.13 59.11
N LYS A 113 -3.23 29.58 59.43
CA LYS A 113 -2.96 28.97 60.75
C LYS A 113 -2.58 29.98 61.85
N LEU A 114 -2.45 31.28 61.53
CA LEU A 114 -2.13 32.34 62.48
C LEU A 114 -3.32 33.25 62.83
N SER A 115 -4.49 33.04 62.23
CA SER A 115 -5.73 33.72 62.66
C SER A 115 -6.61 32.70 63.38
N GLY A 116 -6.66 32.83 64.71
CA GLY A 116 -7.47 31.99 65.57
C GLY A 116 -8.97 32.11 65.32
N GLU A 117 -9.66 31.09 65.82
CA GLU A 117 -11.04 31.07 66.29
C GLU A 117 -12.19 31.35 65.31
N GLY A 118 -13.01 30.32 65.11
CA GLY A 118 -14.46 30.40 64.93
C GLY A 118 -14.97 31.06 63.64
N SER A 119 -15.20 30.26 62.61
CA SER A 119 -16.23 30.60 61.62
C SER A 119 -16.77 29.35 60.96
N GLU A 120 -17.89 28.88 61.51
CA GLU A 120 -18.78 27.93 60.85
C GLU A 120 -19.47 28.69 59.71
N CYS A 121 -19.25 28.27 58.47
CA CYS A 121 -20.16 28.62 57.40
C CYS A 121 -20.60 27.33 56.71
N SER A 122 -21.79 26.89 57.12
CA SER A 122 -22.59 25.91 56.41
C SER A 122 -22.94 26.47 55.03
N GLY A 123 -22.59 25.75 53.99
CA GLY A 123 -22.90 26.08 52.61
C GLY A 123 -23.09 24.79 51.84
N GLU A 124 -24.32 24.30 51.84
CA GLU A 124 -24.75 23.11 51.13
C GLU A 124 -24.69 23.43 49.64
N VAL A 125 -23.80 22.75 48.90
CA VAL A 125 -23.73 22.89 47.44
C VAL A 125 -24.17 21.57 46.84
N GLU A 126 -25.48 21.46 46.64
CA GLU A 126 -26.02 20.55 45.65
C GLU A 126 -25.61 21.07 44.28
N SER A 127 -24.88 20.26 43.50
CA SER A 127 -24.73 20.50 42.08
C SER A 127 -24.82 19.19 41.33
N SER A 128 -26.03 19.04 40.81
CA SER A 128 -26.61 18.06 39.92
C SER A 128 -25.63 17.34 38.98
N ALA A 129 -25.75 16.02 38.99
CA ALA A 129 -25.43 15.16 37.85
C ALA A 129 -26.55 15.26 36.81
N THR A 130 -26.21 15.36 35.51
CA THR A 130 -26.88 14.68 34.38
C THR A 130 -26.17 14.96 33.05
N GLU A 131 -25.52 13.92 32.53
CA GLU A 131 -25.59 13.32 31.17
C GLU A 131 -25.88 14.19 29.93
N ALA A 132 -25.04 14.08 28.89
CA ALA A 132 -25.41 13.53 27.57
C ALA A 132 -24.24 13.63 26.55
N ASP A 133 -23.72 12.47 26.17
CA ASP A 133 -22.92 12.24 24.96
C ASP A 133 -23.89 11.88 23.82
N GLN A 134 -23.86 12.63 22.71
CA GLN A 134 -24.47 12.21 21.46
C GLN A 134 -23.54 12.54 20.29
N ARG A 135 -22.72 11.55 19.96
CA ARG A 135 -22.05 11.36 18.68
C ARG A 135 -23.10 11.11 17.58
N THR A 136 -23.35 12.08 16.72
CA THR A 136 -24.04 11.83 15.44
C THR A 136 -22.99 11.44 14.40
N LEU A 137 -22.94 10.13 14.09
CA LEU A 137 -22.43 9.65 12.82
C LEU A 137 -23.59 9.76 11.82
N GLU A 138 -23.47 10.63 10.84
CA GLU A 138 -24.27 10.53 9.61
C GLU A 138 -23.34 10.13 8.47
N GLU A 139 -23.49 8.87 8.11
CA GLU A 139 -23.04 8.24 6.89
C GLU A 139 -24.25 8.27 5.95
N ASP A 140 -24.20 9.00 4.83
CA ASP A 140 -25.01 8.61 3.67
C ASP A 140 -24.41 9.09 2.33
N SER A 141 -23.90 8.07 1.63
CA SER A 141 -23.93 7.85 0.19
C SER A 141 -24.79 8.82 -0.66
N ARG A 142 -24.13 9.50 -1.61
CA ARG A 142 -24.54 9.60 -3.04
C ARG A 142 -23.45 10.22 -3.90
#